data_AF-X1K2S0-F1
#
_entry.id   AF-X1K2S0-F1
#
_cell.length_a   1.000
_cell.length_b   1.000
_cell.length_c   1.000
_cell.angle_alpha   90.00
_cell.angle_beta   90.00
_cell.angle_gamma   90.00
#
_symmetry.space_group_name_H-M   'P 1'
#
loop_
_entity.id
_entity.type
_entity.pdbx_description
1 polymer ?
#
loop_
_entity_poly.entity_id
_entity_poly.type
_entity_poly.pdbx_seq_one_letter_code
_entity_poly.pdbx_strand_id
1 'polypeptide(L)' 'FLNQGYTEERDFSTTLNIAWQALSNLPKNQLFRIHEDFIDKYYIEEV' A
#
# COMPACT_ATOMS: atom_id res chain seq x y z
N PHE A 1 -5.87 1.05 -6.82
CA PHE A 1 -4.75 0.22 -7.30
C PHE A 1 -4.91 -0.16 -8.77
N LEU A 2 -5.92 -0.97 -9.15
CA LEU A 2 -6.07 -1.49 -10.52
C LEU A 2 -6.57 -0.46 -11.54
N ASN A 3 -7.51 0.41 -11.16
CA ASN A 3 -7.99 1.45 -12.07
C ASN A 3 -6.90 2.51 -12.27
N GLN A 4 -6.50 2.69 -13.52
CA GLN A 4 -5.51 3.67 -13.99
C GLN A 4 -6.00 4.25 -15.32
N GLY A 5 -5.78 5.54 -15.53
CA GLY A 5 -6.16 6.22 -16.77
C GLY A 5 -5.34 5.76 -17.98
N TYR A 6 -5.94 5.86 -19.18
CA TYR A 6 -5.27 5.47 -20.43
C TYR A 6 -3.98 6.25 -20.74
N THR A 7 -3.87 7.47 -20.22
CA THR A 7 -2.70 8.34 -20.37
C THR A 7 -2.03 8.65 -19.03
N GLU A 8 -2.38 7.90 -17.98
CA GLU A 8 -1.79 8.07 -16.66
C GLU A 8 -0.56 7.18 -16.56
N GLU A 9 0.63 7.79 -16.51
CA GLU A 9 1.86 7.08 -16.20
C GLU A 9 2.15 7.22 -14.71
N ARG A 10 2.21 6.09 -14.00
CA ARG A 10 2.60 6.05 -12.59
C ARG A 10 4.03 5.55 -12.50
N ASP A 11 4.85 6.25 -11.73
CA ASP A 11 6.12 5.71 -11.32
C ASP A 11 5.93 4.56 -10.29
N PHE A 12 7.02 3.85 -10.02
CA PHE A 12 7.01 2.72 -9.10
C PHE A 12 6.56 3.14 -7.69
N SER A 13 7.05 4.27 -7.20
CA SER A 13 6.74 4.79 -5.87
C SER A 13 5.27 5.13 -5.69
N THR A 14 4.65 5.75 -6.70
CA THR A 14 3.21 6.07 -6.71
C THR A 14 2.37 4.81 -6.65
N THR A 15 2.72 3.80 -7.46
CA THR A 15 2.01 2.51 -7.47
C THR A 15 2.11 1.81 -6.12
N LEU A 16 3.29 1.82 -5.50
CA LEU A 16 3.53 1.21 -4.20
C LEU A 16 2.79 1.94 -3.07
N ASN A 17 2.72 3.27 -3.12
CA ASN A 17 1.94 4.08 -2.17
C ASN A 17 0.45 3.74 -2.25
N ILE A 18 -0.10 3.60 -3.46
CA ILE A 18 -1.50 3.18 -3.66
C ILE A 18 -1.72 1.74 -3.13
N ALA A 19 -0.74 0.85 -3.27
CA ALA A 19 -0.81 -0.49 -2.70
C ALA A 19 -0.88 -0.45 -1.17
N TRP A 20 -0.05 0.35 -0.51
CA TRP A 20 -0.08 0.52 0.95
C TRP A 20 -1.36 1.16 1.46
N GLN A 21 -1.92 2.13 0.73
CA GLN A 21 -3.27 2.66 1.02
C GLN A 21 -4.34 1.57 0.98
N ALA A 22 -4.28 0.67 -0.01
CA ALA A 22 -5.22 -0.44 -0.10
C ALA A 22 -5.00 -1.47 1.03
N LEU A 23 -3.75 -1.85 1.30
CA LEU A 23 -3.38 -2.83 2.32
C LEU A 23 -3.71 -2.36 3.74
N SER A 24 -3.61 -1.05 4.00
CA SER A 24 -3.88 -0.49 5.32
C SER A 24 -5.36 -0.49 5.72
N ASN A 25 -6.26 -0.87 4.81
CA ASN A 25 -7.66 -1.19 5.15
C ASN A 25 -7.79 -2.54 5.86
N LEU A 26 -6.76 -3.38 5.82
CA LEU A 26 -6.70 -4.63 6.56
C LEU A 26 -5.96 -4.40 7.88
N PRO A 27 -6.41 -4.99 9.00
CA PRO A 27 -5.67 -4.94 10.25
C PRO A 27 -4.22 -5.44 10.10
N LYS A 28 -3.27 -4.80 10.79
CA LYS A 28 -1.84 -5.18 10.78
C LYS A 28 -1.61 -6.69 11.01
N ASN A 29 -2.38 -7.28 11.94
CA ASN A 29 -2.26 -8.70 12.27
C ASN A 29 -2.72 -9.66 11.16
N GLN A 30 -3.27 -9.17 10.04
CA GLN A 30 -3.64 -9.99 8.88
C GLN A 30 -2.57 -9.95 7.76
N LEU A 31 -1.55 -9.09 7.89
CA LEU A 31 -0.49 -8.92 6.88
C LEU A 31 0.67 -9.92 7.05
N PHE A 32 0.36 -11.22 7.13
CA PHE A 32 1.32 -12.28 7.49
C PHE A 32 2.49 -12.48 6.52
N ARG A 33 2.41 -11.95 5.29
CA ARG A 33 3.40 -12.17 4.22
C ARG A 33 4.33 -10.98 4.01
N ILE A 34 4.23 -9.94 4.84
CA ILE A 34 5.05 -8.75 4.74
C ILE A 34 5.92 -8.68 5.99
N HIS A 35 7.22 -8.41 5.83
CA HIS A 35 8.13 -8.26 6.96
C HIS A 35 7.70 -7.08 7.85
N GLU A 36 7.82 -7.26 9.16
CA GLU A 36 7.43 -6.28 10.17
C GLU A 36 8.11 -4.92 9.97
N ASP A 37 9.40 -4.89 9.61
CA ASP A 37 10.15 -3.67 9.26
C ASP A 37 9.46 -2.82 8.18
N PHE A 38 8.78 -3.45 7.22
CA PHE A 38 8.05 -2.73 6.17
C PHE A 38 6.65 -2.31 6.62
N ILE A 39 6.00 -3.12 7.45
CA ILE A 39 4.70 -2.76 8.05
C ILE A 39 4.89 -1.52 8.92
N ASP A 40 5.90 -1.50 9.78
CA ASP A 40 6.18 -0.37 10.67
C ASP A 40 6.51 0.92 9.91
N LYS A 41 7.14 0.79 8.74
CA LYS A 41 7.56 1.93 7.93
C LYS A 41 6.47 2.48 7.01
N TYR A 42 5.58 1.63 6.50
CA TYR A 42 4.69 1.99 5.39
C TYR A 42 3.20 1.76 5.66
N TYR A 43 2.82 1.06 6.73
CA TYR A 43 1.42 0.89 7.10
C TYR A 43 0.81 2.22 7.56
N ILE A 44 -0.38 2.55 7.07
CA ILE A 44 -1.10 3.79 7.36
C ILE A 44 -2.14 3.48 8.43
N GLU A 45 -1.92 3.91 9.67
CA GLU A 45 -2.95 3.86 10.70
C GLU A 45 -3.95 5.01 10.46
N GLU A 46 -5.24 4.69 10.29
CA GLU A 46 -6.28 5.72 10.37
C GLU A 46 -6.30 6.27 11.81
N VAL A 47 -6.14 7.59 11.93
CA VAL A 47 -6.16 8.35 13.20
C VAL A 47 -7.59 8.61 13.65
#